data_AF-A0A2V5W516-F1
#
_entry.id   AF-A0A2V5W516-F1
#
_cell.length_a   1.000
_cell.length_b   1.000
_cell.length_c   1.000
_cell.angle_alpha   90.00
_cell.angle_beta   90.00
_cell.angle_gamma   90.00
#
_symmetry.space_group_name_H-M   'P 1'
#
loop_
_entity.id
_entity.type
_entity.pdbx_description
1 polymer ?
#
loop_
_entity_poly.entity_id
_entity_poly.type
_entity_poly.pdbx_seq_one_letter_code
_entity_poly.pdbx_strand_id
1 'polypeptide(L)'
;MEADRTGRADAEAIVIARLAADENLRQREFPICARTIYCAHASDAPLPRRVAEAMKESVERASIDAREYEHELERIAETRTLVARLLGADEEEIAFTGPTANGLNTVANGLDWKSGDEVVCYLDDGKCLSLARPGAEGSEAGVAGNGADR
;
A
#
# COMPACT_ATOMS: atom_id res chain seq x y z
N MET A 1 -9.19 24.49 0.30
CA MET A 1 -9.93 23.85 1.41
C MET A 1 -8.89 23.11 2.23
N GLU A 2 -8.35 23.79 3.24
CA GLU A 2 -7.25 23.30 4.07
C GLU A 2 -7.86 22.37 5.13
N ALA A 3 -7.92 21.07 4.81
CA ALA A 3 -8.39 20.06 5.75
C ALA A 3 -7.54 20.13 7.03
N ASP A 4 -8.18 20.12 8.19
CA ASP A 4 -7.57 20.08 9.51
C ASP A 4 -6.64 18.85 9.65
N ARG A 5 -5.37 19.02 9.28
CA ARG A 5 -4.33 17.99 9.36
C ARG A 5 -3.88 17.75 10.81
N THR A 6 -4.14 18.70 11.71
CA THR A 6 -3.59 18.74 13.06
C THR A 6 -4.33 17.76 13.97
N GLY A 7 -5.67 17.80 14.01
CA GLY A 7 -6.45 16.84 14.81
C GLY A 7 -6.37 15.38 14.31
N ARG A 8 -6.03 15.18 13.03
CA ARG A 8 -5.86 13.85 12.40
C ARG A 8 -4.61 13.13 12.90
N ALA A 9 -3.49 13.85 12.96
CA ALA A 9 -2.24 13.29 13.44
C ALA A 9 -2.39 12.83 14.90
N ASP A 10 -3.18 13.53 15.71
CA ASP A 10 -3.31 13.24 17.14
C ASP A 10 -3.98 11.89 17.43
N ALA A 11 -5.11 11.57 16.78
CA ALA A 11 -5.82 10.30 17.03
C ALA A 11 -5.03 9.07 16.54
N GLU A 12 -4.43 9.15 15.36
CA GLU A 12 -3.58 8.08 14.81
C GLU A 12 -2.29 7.95 15.62
N ALA A 13 -1.67 9.07 16.02
CA ALA A 13 -0.53 9.06 16.90
C ALA A 13 -0.87 8.46 18.27
N ILE A 14 -2.07 8.68 18.80
CA ILE A 14 -2.53 8.03 20.04
C ILE A 14 -2.60 6.51 19.88
N VAL A 15 -3.16 6.02 18.77
CA VAL A 15 -3.24 4.56 18.51
C VAL A 15 -1.85 3.95 18.34
N ILE A 16 -0.98 4.57 17.56
CA ILE A 16 0.40 4.11 17.33
C ILE A 16 1.20 4.17 18.64
N ALA A 17 1.10 5.27 19.39
CA ALA A 17 1.78 5.41 20.69
C ALA A 17 1.31 4.36 21.68
N ARG A 18 0.01 4.06 21.71
CA ARG A 18 -0.54 2.99 22.56
C ARG A 18 -0.02 1.61 22.15
N LEU A 19 0.00 1.30 20.84
CA LEU A 19 0.61 0.08 20.33
C LEU A 19 2.11 0.02 20.63
N ALA A 20 2.83 1.14 20.66
CA ALA A 20 4.25 1.18 21.01
C ALA A 20 4.50 1.03 22.53
N ALA A 21 3.58 1.50 23.36
CA ALA A 21 3.71 1.44 24.82
C ALA A 21 3.21 0.12 25.44
N ASP A 22 2.25 -0.57 24.82
CA ASP A 22 1.55 -1.72 25.40
C ASP A 22 1.87 -3.03 24.67
N GLU A 23 2.71 -3.87 25.28
CA GLU A 23 3.08 -5.19 24.74
C GLU A 23 1.88 -6.15 24.69
N ASN A 24 0.98 -6.13 25.67
CA ASN A 24 -0.20 -7.01 25.65
C ASN A 24 -1.11 -6.65 24.48
N LEU A 25 -1.27 -5.36 24.20
CA LEU A 25 -2.02 -4.91 23.04
C LEU A 25 -1.37 -5.33 21.73
N ARG A 26 -0.03 -5.24 21.61
CA ARG A 26 0.69 -5.74 20.43
C ARG A 26 0.48 -7.23 20.23
N GLN A 27 0.64 -8.04 21.27
CA GLN A 27 0.46 -9.48 21.19
C GLN A 27 -0.99 -9.87 20.86
N ARG A 28 -1.97 -9.12 21.36
CA ARG A 28 -3.39 -9.32 21.05
C ARG A 28 -3.74 -8.93 19.61
N GLU A 29 -3.23 -7.81 19.11
CA GLU A 29 -3.52 -7.36 17.75
C GLU A 29 -2.64 -8.06 16.72
N PHE A 30 -1.43 -8.49 17.08
CA PHE A 30 -0.49 -9.24 16.25
C PHE A 30 -0.06 -10.52 16.97
N PRO A 31 -0.85 -11.61 16.89
CA PRO A 31 -0.58 -12.86 17.62
C PRO A 31 0.79 -13.48 17.35
N ILE A 32 1.40 -13.19 16.20
CA ILE A 32 2.77 -13.64 15.88
C ILE A 32 3.81 -13.09 16.86
N CYS A 33 3.61 -11.88 17.39
CA CYS A 33 4.51 -11.24 18.34
C CYS A 33 4.50 -11.94 19.71
N ALA A 34 3.45 -12.69 20.05
CA ALA A 34 3.41 -13.51 21.26
C ALA A 34 4.22 -14.81 21.14
N ARG A 35 4.58 -15.19 19.91
CA ARG A 35 5.20 -16.50 19.60
C ARG A 35 6.64 -16.38 19.12
N THR A 36 6.99 -15.28 18.48
CA THR A 36 8.31 -15.06 17.89
C THR A 36 8.64 -13.57 17.79
N ILE A 37 9.93 -13.26 17.70
CA ILE A 37 10.43 -11.93 17.35
C ILE A 37 10.34 -11.80 15.83
N TYR A 38 9.29 -11.15 15.35
CA TYR A 38 9.03 -10.98 13.92
C TYR A 38 9.71 -9.72 13.36
N CYS A 39 10.83 -9.89 12.67
CA CYS A 39 11.59 -8.76 12.09
C CYS A 39 11.36 -8.57 10.58
N ALA A 40 10.55 -9.39 9.91
CA ALA A 40 10.38 -9.38 8.46
C ALA A 40 9.22 -8.48 7.96
N HIS A 41 8.74 -7.55 8.80
CA HIS A 41 7.59 -6.67 8.52
C HIS A 41 7.73 -5.79 7.27
N ALA A 42 8.95 -5.49 6.82
CA ALA A 42 9.20 -4.76 5.58
C ALA A 42 8.93 -5.60 4.32
N SER A 43 9.01 -6.93 4.43
CA SER A 43 8.69 -7.86 3.34
C SER A 43 7.23 -8.27 3.38
N ASP A 44 6.75 -8.71 4.54
CA ASP A 44 5.37 -9.13 4.76
C ASP A 44 4.93 -8.68 6.15
N ALA A 45 3.96 -7.78 6.21
CA ALA A 45 3.50 -7.26 7.49
C ALA A 45 2.63 -8.31 8.20
N PRO A 46 2.78 -8.49 9.52
CA PRO A 46 1.95 -9.45 10.23
C PRO A 46 0.48 -9.03 10.17
N LEU A 47 -0.38 -9.95 9.76
CA LEU A 47 -1.82 -9.68 9.63
C LEU A 47 -2.43 -9.38 11.01
N PRO A 48 -3.03 -8.20 11.23
CA PRO A 48 -3.68 -7.91 12.50
C PRO A 48 -4.89 -8.82 12.73
N ARG A 49 -5.13 -9.23 13.99
CA ARG A 49 -6.25 -10.07 14.41
C ARG A 49 -7.59 -9.54 13.90
N ARG A 50 -7.85 -8.24 14.05
CA ARG A 50 -9.09 -7.59 13.57
C ARG A 50 -9.28 -7.68 12.06
N VAL A 51 -8.20 -7.69 11.28
CA VAL A 51 -8.27 -7.86 9.82
C VAL A 51 -8.61 -9.31 9.48
N ALA A 52 -7.98 -10.27 10.16
CA ALA A 52 -8.30 -11.68 10.00
C ALA A 52 -9.76 -11.99 10.36
N GLU A 53 -10.29 -11.38 11.43
CA GLU A 53 -11.70 -11.49 11.83
C GLU A 53 -12.64 -10.94 10.75
N ALA A 54 -12.37 -9.75 10.22
CA ALA A 54 -13.17 -9.16 9.15
C ALA A 54 -13.14 -9.96 7.84
N MET A 55 -11.96 -10.52 7.48
CA MET A 55 -11.83 -11.39 6.31
C MET A 55 -12.65 -12.67 6.48
N LYS A 56 -12.58 -13.28 7.67
CA LYS A 56 -13.34 -14.49 8.00
C LYS A 56 -14.84 -14.23 7.89
N GLU A 57 -15.32 -13.14 8.49
CA GLU A 57 -16.73 -12.73 8.43
C GLU A 57 -17.19 -12.53 6.98
N SER A 58 -16.40 -11.86 6.15
CA SER A 58 -16.72 -11.63 4.74
C SER A 58 -16.82 -12.95 3.94
N VAL A 59 -15.88 -13.88 4.15
CA VAL A 59 -15.91 -15.20 3.50
C VAL A 59 -17.09 -16.04 3.97
N GLU A 60 -17.40 -16.04 5.27
CA GLU A 60 -18.53 -16.77 5.83
C GLU A 60 -19.86 -16.24 5.28
N ARG A 61 -20.06 -14.91 5.27
CA ARG A 61 -21.24 -14.28 4.65
C ARG A 61 -21.39 -14.66 3.19
N ALA A 62 -20.31 -14.56 2.40
CA ALA A 62 -20.31 -14.94 0.99
C ALA A 62 -20.64 -16.42 0.73
N SER A 63 -20.52 -17.28 1.75
CA SER A 63 -20.82 -18.71 1.66
C SER A 63 -22.26 -19.09 2.05
N ILE A 64 -22.99 -18.19 2.72
CA ILE A 64 -24.33 -18.46 3.28
C ILE A 64 -25.40 -17.69 2.51
N ASP A 65 -25.13 -16.43 2.16
CA ASP A 65 -26.12 -15.55 1.54
C ASP A 65 -25.99 -15.51 0.02
N ALA A 66 -27.13 -15.37 -0.67
CA ALA A 66 -27.13 -15.12 -2.11
C ALA A 66 -26.48 -13.75 -2.35
N ARG A 67 -25.28 -13.74 -2.96
CA ARG A 67 -24.40 -12.58 -3.20
C ARG A 67 -25.05 -11.21 -2.93
N GLU A 68 -24.86 -10.69 -1.72
CA GLU A 68 -25.28 -9.34 -1.33
C GLU A 68 -24.31 -8.30 -1.89
N TYR A 69 -24.43 -8.06 -3.20
CA TYR A 69 -23.54 -7.15 -3.92
C TYR A 69 -23.57 -5.72 -3.35
N GLU A 70 -24.73 -5.26 -2.86
CA GLU A 70 -24.89 -3.93 -2.25
C GLU A 70 -24.04 -3.77 -0.98
N HIS A 71 -24.04 -4.78 -0.10
CA HIS A 71 -23.22 -4.75 1.12
C HIS A 71 -21.72 -4.65 0.82
N GLU A 72 -21.23 -5.42 -0.16
CA GLU A 72 -19.83 -5.35 -0.57
C GLU A 72 -19.47 -4.00 -1.22
N LEU A 73 -20.38 -3.40 -1.99
CA LEU A 73 -20.19 -2.07 -2.54
C LEU A 73 -20.11 -0.99 -1.46
N GLU A 74 -20.96 -1.05 -0.43
CA GLU A 74 -20.92 -0.15 0.71
C GLU A 74 -19.57 -0.26 1.44
N ARG A 75 -19.10 -1.48 1.69
CA ARG A 75 -17.79 -1.73 2.30
C ARG A 75 -16.63 -1.18 1.48
N ILE A 76 -16.70 -1.30 0.16
CA ILE A 76 -15.71 -0.72 -0.76
C ILE A 76 -15.74 0.82 -0.67
N ALA A 77 -16.93 1.43 -0.65
CA ALA A 77 -17.08 2.88 -0.53
C ALA A 77 -16.54 3.40 0.82
N GLU A 78 -16.92 2.77 1.93
CA GLU A 78 -16.40 3.11 3.27
C GLU A 78 -14.87 2.99 3.33
N THR A 79 -14.32 1.91 2.78
CA THR A 79 -12.87 1.70 2.72
C THR A 79 -12.20 2.80 1.90
N ARG A 80 -12.82 3.25 0.82
CA ARG A 80 -12.30 4.32 -0.04
C ARG A 80 -12.24 5.64 0.72
N THR A 81 -13.29 6.02 1.43
CA THR A 81 -13.31 7.19 2.30
C THR A 81 -12.21 7.12 3.37
N LEU A 82 -12.03 5.95 4.00
CA LEU A 82 -10.99 5.76 5.02
C LEU A 82 -9.57 5.90 4.45
N VAL A 83 -9.29 5.35 3.27
CA VAL A 83 -7.99 5.44 2.60
C VAL A 83 -7.72 6.87 2.11
N ALA A 84 -8.72 7.51 1.49
CA ALA A 84 -8.65 8.91 1.08
C ALA A 84 -8.31 9.81 2.27
N ARG A 85 -9.00 9.60 3.40
CA ARG A 85 -8.70 10.29 4.66
C ARG A 85 -7.30 10.00 5.18
N LEU A 86 -6.80 8.78 5.10
CA LEU A 86 -5.45 8.41 5.55
C LEU A 86 -4.37 9.13 4.72
N LEU A 87 -4.54 9.13 3.39
CA LEU A 87 -3.58 9.72 2.44
C LEU A 87 -3.73 11.25 2.34
N GLY A 88 -4.87 11.82 2.74
CA GLY A 88 -5.19 13.23 2.53
C GLY A 88 -5.50 13.53 1.06
N ALA A 89 -6.18 12.59 0.39
CA ALA A 89 -6.60 12.64 -1.01
C ALA A 89 -8.13 12.68 -1.09
N ASP A 90 -8.66 12.95 -2.29
CA ASP A 90 -10.10 12.81 -2.58
C ASP A 90 -10.44 11.34 -2.89
N GLU A 91 -11.72 10.95 -2.73
CA GLU A 91 -12.16 9.57 -2.92
C GLU A 91 -11.97 9.08 -4.36
N GLU A 92 -12.12 9.99 -5.32
CA GLU A 92 -11.97 9.77 -6.75
C GLU A 92 -10.51 9.53 -7.16
N GLU A 93 -9.53 9.90 -6.32
CA GLU A 93 -8.10 9.67 -6.55
C GLU A 93 -7.65 8.26 -6.10
N ILE A 94 -8.53 7.52 -5.41
CA ILE A 94 -8.21 6.19 -4.88
C ILE A 94 -8.59 5.11 -5.89
N ALA A 95 -7.70 4.15 -6.13
CA ALA A 95 -8.01 2.94 -6.87
C ALA A 95 -7.58 1.71 -6.07
N PHE A 96 -8.49 0.76 -5.87
CA PHE A 96 -8.14 -0.52 -5.27
C PHE A 96 -7.51 -1.42 -6.32
N THR A 97 -6.28 -1.83 -6.05
CA THR A 97 -5.50 -2.71 -6.92
C THR A 97 -5.00 -3.91 -6.12
N GLY A 98 -4.39 -4.87 -6.81
CA GLY A 98 -3.67 -5.95 -6.14
C GLY A 98 -2.32 -5.47 -5.57
N PRO A 99 -1.26 -6.28 -5.70
CA PRO A 99 0.08 -5.87 -5.29
C PRO A 99 0.53 -4.57 -5.98
N THR A 100 1.46 -3.83 -5.37
CA THR A 100 2.01 -2.56 -5.91
C THR A 100 2.48 -2.67 -7.36
N ALA A 101 3.01 -3.83 -7.77
CA ALA A 101 3.43 -4.05 -9.16
C ALA A 101 2.28 -3.93 -10.16
N ASN A 102 1.07 -4.37 -9.79
CA ASN A 102 -0.11 -4.21 -10.63
C ASN A 102 -0.50 -2.73 -10.75
N GLY A 103 -0.45 -1.97 -9.65
CA GLY A 103 -0.71 -0.54 -9.67
C GLY A 103 0.24 0.22 -10.61
N LEU A 104 1.55 -0.06 -10.51
CA LEU A 104 2.56 0.53 -11.41
C LEU A 104 2.31 0.15 -12.87
N ASN A 105 2.01 -1.13 -13.14
CA ASN A 105 1.72 -1.60 -14.49
C ASN A 105 0.43 -0.97 -15.05
N THR A 106 -0.59 -0.76 -14.23
CA THR A 106 -1.82 -0.08 -14.65
C THR A 106 -1.53 1.35 -15.09
N VAL A 107 -0.72 2.10 -14.33
CA VAL A 107 -0.33 3.46 -14.69
C VAL A 107 0.48 3.47 -15.99
N ALA A 108 1.53 2.64 -16.08
CA ALA A 108 2.38 2.62 -17.27
C ALA A 108 1.62 2.21 -18.54
N ASN A 109 0.65 1.30 -18.46
CA ASN A 109 -0.16 0.93 -19.62
C ASN A 109 -1.31 1.92 -19.93
N GLY A 110 -1.65 2.80 -18.98
CA GLY A 110 -2.66 3.84 -19.17
C GLY A 110 -2.12 5.12 -19.81
N LEU A 111 -0.80 5.29 -19.86
CA LEU A 111 -0.15 6.44 -20.51
C LEU A 111 -0.09 6.25 -22.03
N ASP A 112 -0.36 7.34 -22.77
CA ASP A 112 -0.30 7.38 -24.23
C ASP A 112 1.12 7.67 -24.72
N TRP A 113 2.03 6.72 -24.49
CA TRP A 113 3.44 6.83 -24.86
C TRP A 113 3.66 7.17 -26.34
N LYS A 114 4.58 8.08 -26.58
CA LYS A 114 5.06 8.47 -27.90
C LYS A 114 6.53 8.10 -28.07
N SER A 115 6.93 7.93 -29.32
CA SER A 115 8.34 7.72 -29.65
C SER A 115 9.15 8.93 -29.19
N GLY A 116 10.23 8.66 -28.45
CA GLY A 116 11.08 9.69 -27.86
C GLY A 116 10.70 10.09 -26.43
N ASP A 117 9.65 9.49 -25.85
CA ASP A 117 9.39 9.63 -24.41
C ASP A 117 10.43 8.85 -23.60
N GLU A 118 10.85 9.43 -22.47
CA GLU A 118 11.87 8.87 -21.58
C GLU A 118 11.27 8.49 -20.22
N VAL A 119 11.84 7.45 -19.60
CA VAL A 119 11.48 7.01 -18.25
C VAL A 119 12.70 7.12 -17.36
N VAL A 120 12.60 7.95 -16.32
CA VAL A 120 13.63 8.07 -15.28
C VAL A 120 13.21 7.26 -14.06
N CYS A 121 14.07 6.36 -13.62
CA CYS A 121 13.81 5.50 -12.47
C CYS A 121 15.07 5.28 -11.64
N TYR A 122 14.89 4.85 -10.39
CA TYR A 122 16.00 4.46 -9.55
C TYR A 122 16.45 3.03 -9.92
N LEU A 123 17.76 2.84 -10.11
CA LEU A 123 18.31 1.59 -10.66
C LEU A 123 18.03 0.35 -9.78
N ASP A 124 17.98 0.53 -8.47
CA ASP A 124 17.70 -0.57 -7.53
C ASP A 124 16.19 -0.90 -7.42
N ASP A 125 15.33 -0.14 -8.10
CA ASP A 125 13.88 -0.34 -8.05
C ASP A 125 13.48 -1.38 -9.10
N GLY A 126 13.53 -2.67 -8.71
CA GLY A 126 13.33 -3.82 -9.61
C GLY A 126 11.99 -3.89 -10.34
N LYS A 127 11.04 -2.99 -10.03
CA LYS A 127 9.74 -2.87 -10.72
C LYS A 127 9.76 -1.90 -11.90
N CYS A 128 10.78 -1.05 -12.03
CA CYS A 128 10.86 -0.09 -13.12
C CYS A 128 11.22 -0.74 -14.46
N LEU A 129 11.97 -1.85 -14.46
CA LEU A 129 12.40 -2.53 -15.68
C LEU A 129 11.23 -3.12 -16.50
N SER A 130 10.09 -3.43 -15.86
CA SER A 130 8.90 -3.92 -16.55
C SER A 130 8.01 -2.83 -17.13
N LEU A 131 8.27 -1.55 -16.81
CA LEU A 131 7.49 -0.41 -17.30
C LEU A 131 7.96 0.06 -18.69
N ALA A 132 9.18 -0.31 -19.10
CA ALA A 132 9.69 -0.02 -20.43
C ALA A 132 9.04 -0.95 -21.48
N ARG A 133 8.05 -0.44 -22.22
CA ARG A 133 7.54 -1.11 -23.43
C ARG A 133 8.54 -1.00 -24.58
N PRO A 134 8.47 -1.86 -25.62
CA PRO A 134 9.34 -1.75 -26.79
C PRO A 134 9.17 -0.38 -27.45
N GLY A 135 10.23 0.44 -27.45
CA GLY A 135 10.25 1.79 -28.05
C GLY A 135 10.54 2.94 -27.09
N ALA A 136 10.55 2.72 -25.77
CA ALA A 136 11.08 3.67 -24.80
C ALA A 136 12.59 3.39 -24.63
N GLU A 137 13.45 4.34 -25.01
CA GLU A 137 14.89 4.24 -24.76
C GLU A 137 15.15 4.54 -23.28
N GLY A 138 15.71 3.57 -22.55
CA GLY A 138 16.22 3.81 -21.20
C GLY A 138 17.55 4.53 -21.30
N SER A 139 17.64 5.78 -20.82
CA SER A 139 18.91 6.48 -20.72
C SER A 139 19.59 6.13 -19.39
N GLU A 140 20.82 5.60 -19.47
CA GLU A 140 21.68 5.34 -18.32
C GLU A 140 22.21 6.67 -17.77
N ALA A 141 21.71 7.10 -16.60
CA ALA A 141 22.44 8.08 -15.79
C ALA A 141 23.57 7.35 -15.05
N GLY A 142 24.71 7.18 -15.72
CA GLY A 142 25.91 6.64 -15.11
C GLY A 142 26.35 7.49 -13.91
N VAL A 143 26.26 6.94 -12.70
CA VAL A 143 27.03 7.46 -11.57
C VAL A 143 28.49 7.08 -11.85
N ALA A 144 29.25 8.04 -12.37
CA ALA A 144 30.69 7.92 -12.51
C ALA A 144 31.28 7.61 -11.13
N GLY A 145 31.70 6.37 -10.95
CA GLY A 145 32.50 5.96 -9.80
C GLY A 145 33.77 6.77 -9.77
N ASN A 146 33.91 7.65 -8.78
CA ASN A 146 35.19 8.27 -8.49
C ASN A 146 36.02 7.27 -7.69
N GLY A 147 36.62 6.31 -8.39
CA GLY A 147 37.76 5.57 -7.89
C GLY A 147 38.96 6.50 -7.83
N ALA A 148 39.26 7.00 -6.63
CA ALA A 148 40.56 7.57 -6.30
C ALA A 148 41.31 6.56 -5.43
N ASP A 149 42.11 5.76 -6.13
CA ASP A 149 43.36 5.15 -5.72
C ASP A 149 44.02 5.78 -4.47
N ARG A 150 44.09 5.04 -3.37
CA ARG A 150 45.24 4.89 -2.43
C ARG A 150 44.92 3.95 -1.26
#